data_AF-A0A2H0G6T7-F1
#
_entry.id   AF-A0A2H0G6T7-F1
#
_cell.length_a   1.000
_cell.length_b   1.000
_cell.length_c   1.000
_cell.angle_alpha   90.00
_cell.angle_beta   90.00
_cell.angle_gamma   90.00
#
_symmetry.space_group_name_H-M   'P 1'
#
loop_
_entity.id
_entity.type
_entity.pdbx_description
1 polymer ?
#
loop_
_entity_poly.entity_id
_entity_poly.type
_entity_poly.pdbx_seq_one_letter_code
_entity_poly.pdbx_strand_id
1 'polypeptide(L)'
;MERDSIFIHIPKTGGTTINTAINNSYWQTEVNFFYRHIQLKTKSSNAGDIFEPKNFQQYKKYDIFMMLRHPVDRVTSEYHFIKERKNYMELLKKQPRDFNDYIQNYQTHNGVVNFLKGRRFFDTRKASEDDLEDIIEAIKEIPIHVGIFEDFSTSLQYFSEVSNIKWKGEVEVKRMTFKRPKVEDLGDDLIKIILENNQLDLKLYEYCFNKFETVKKNLKSANIRFKKDKYMHVIPYAITMCLFEFCMSNKKYIKQNLIFFRELTTFLLKQKNITDGLIFTQTWNETFLNAISYYFPSSPFYEALKTDYNFENDALDETYKLAMKVDEFFKNSSVITNEYYKPMEFKGFLVVPLPQKNEQKKSFFDKLFKK
;
A
#
# COMPACT_ATOMS: atom_id res chain seq x y z
N MET A 1 -16.84 -33.43 7.31
CA MET A 1 -16.23 -32.78 8.48
C MET A 1 -15.72 -31.43 8.04
N GLU A 2 -16.00 -30.41 8.82
CA GLU A 2 -15.54 -29.04 8.60
C GLU A 2 -14.00 -29.02 8.73
N ARG A 3 -13.29 -28.45 7.76
CA ARG A 3 -11.82 -28.34 7.78
C ARG A 3 -11.40 -26.97 8.31
N ASP A 4 -10.33 -26.95 9.09
CA ASP A 4 -9.70 -25.70 9.50
C ASP A 4 -9.07 -24.99 8.29
N SER A 5 -9.01 -23.67 8.36
CA SER A 5 -8.64 -22.79 7.27
C SER A 5 -7.24 -22.18 7.48
N ILE A 6 -6.37 -22.26 6.47
CA ILE A 6 -5.02 -21.63 6.49
C ILE A 6 -4.98 -20.51 5.45
N PHE A 7 -4.73 -19.28 5.90
CA PHE A 7 -4.54 -18.15 4.99
C PHE A 7 -3.05 -17.93 4.66
N ILE A 8 -2.69 -17.99 3.38
CA ILE A 8 -1.37 -17.56 2.90
C ILE A 8 -1.46 -16.13 2.38
N HIS A 9 -0.95 -15.18 3.18
CA HIS A 9 -0.84 -13.79 2.79
C HIS A 9 0.45 -13.55 2.00
N ILE A 10 0.35 -13.63 0.68
CA ILE A 10 1.43 -13.22 -0.22
C ILE A 10 1.56 -11.68 -0.18
N PRO A 11 2.76 -11.11 -0.02
CA PRO A 11 2.93 -9.66 0.02
C PRO A 11 2.31 -8.97 -1.21
N LYS A 12 1.60 -7.86 -0.95
CA LYS A 12 1.03 -6.96 -1.97
C LYS A 12 -0.15 -7.52 -2.79
N THR A 13 -0.81 -8.56 -2.29
CA THR A 13 -2.03 -9.13 -2.90
C THR A 13 -3.30 -8.86 -2.08
N GLY A 14 -3.32 -7.79 -1.28
CA GLY A 14 -4.50 -7.40 -0.48
C GLY A 14 -4.69 -8.22 0.81
N GLY A 15 -3.71 -9.03 1.21
CA GLY A 15 -3.90 -9.94 2.34
C GLY A 15 -4.05 -9.28 3.72
N THR A 16 -3.63 -8.03 3.92
CA THR A 16 -3.98 -7.30 5.16
C THR A 16 -5.49 -7.13 5.28
N THR A 17 -6.17 -6.73 4.20
CA THR A 17 -7.64 -6.61 4.14
C THR A 17 -8.31 -7.94 4.44
N ILE A 18 -7.84 -9.02 3.80
CA ILE A 18 -8.37 -10.38 3.97
C ILE A 18 -8.21 -10.83 5.42
N ASN A 19 -7.00 -10.74 5.98
CA ASN A 19 -6.74 -11.15 7.35
C ASN A 19 -7.57 -10.36 8.37
N THR A 20 -7.68 -9.04 8.23
CA THR A 20 -8.52 -8.22 9.12
C THR A 20 -10.00 -8.56 9.01
N ALA A 21 -10.47 -8.88 7.80
CA ALA A 21 -11.86 -9.25 7.56
C ALA A 21 -12.20 -10.62 8.16
N ILE A 22 -11.31 -11.62 8.00
CA ILE A 22 -11.47 -12.96 8.58
C ILE A 22 -11.46 -12.91 10.11
N ASN A 23 -10.53 -12.14 10.70
CA ASN A 23 -10.35 -12.10 12.15
C ASN A 23 -11.18 -11.02 12.84
N ASN A 24 -11.98 -10.26 12.08
CA ASN A 24 -12.71 -9.09 12.59
C ASN A 24 -11.84 -8.16 13.45
N SER A 25 -10.63 -7.88 12.97
CA SER A 25 -9.62 -7.11 13.70
C SER A 25 -9.33 -5.78 13.00
N TYR A 26 -8.91 -4.77 13.77
CA TYR A 26 -8.51 -3.48 13.19
C TYR A 26 -7.24 -3.59 12.33
N TRP A 27 -6.31 -4.46 12.75
CA TRP A 27 -5.04 -4.71 12.10
C TRP A 27 -4.76 -6.20 11.94
N GLN A 28 -3.80 -6.55 11.08
CA GLN A 28 -3.44 -7.94 10.84
C GLN A 28 -2.99 -8.65 12.12
N THR A 29 -3.37 -9.91 12.26
CA THR A 29 -2.96 -10.78 13.38
C THR A 29 -1.49 -11.17 13.30
N GLU A 30 -0.97 -11.76 14.37
CA GLU A 30 0.38 -12.34 14.37
C GLU A 30 0.47 -13.56 13.46
N VAL A 31 1.64 -13.72 12.83
CA VAL A 31 1.95 -14.85 11.94
C VAL A 31 2.03 -16.13 12.77
N ASN A 32 1.34 -17.19 12.34
CA ASN A 32 1.26 -18.45 13.06
C ASN A 32 0.97 -19.62 12.10
N PHE A 33 0.42 -20.72 12.62
CA PHE A 33 0.04 -21.88 11.81
C PHE A 33 -1.06 -21.58 10.78
N PHE A 34 -2.11 -20.88 11.19
CA PHE A 34 -3.29 -20.59 10.36
C PHE A 34 -3.16 -19.29 9.55
N TYR A 35 -2.18 -18.45 9.86
CA TYR A 35 -1.87 -17.24 9.10
C TYR A 35 -0.40 -17.24 8.67
N ARG A 36 -0.17 -17.56 7.38
CA ARG A 36 1.15 -17.62 6.77
C ARG A 36 1.55 -16.29 6.15
N HIS A 37 2.69 -15.77 6.54
CA HIS A 37 3.24 -14.52 6.03
C HIS A 37 4.74 -14.40 6.33
N ILE A 38 5.33 -13.25 6.01
CA ILE A 38 6.70 -12.91 6.37
C ILE A 38 6.82 -12.77 7.89
N GLN A 39 7.72 -13.54 8.48
CA GLN A 39 8.09 -13.43 9.89
C GLN A 39 8.91 -12.16 10.12
N LEU A 40 8.53 -11.35 11.12
CA LEU A 40 9.15 -10.04 11.34
C LEU A 40 10.64 -10.10 11.68
N LYS A 41 11.09 -11.12 12.42
CA LYS A 41 12.48 -11.27 12.87
C LYS A 41 13.40 -11.75 11.74
N THR A 42 13.05 -12.85 11.08
CA THR A 42 13.89 -13.48 10.04
C THR A 42 13.70 -12.86 8.66
N LYS A 43 12.57 -12.18 8.44
CA LYS A 43 12.07 -11.77 7.12
C LYS A 43 11.80 -12.94 6.17
N SER A 44 11.75 -14.17 6.67
CA SER A 44 11.40 -15.36 5.88
C SER A 44 9.91 -15.63 5.92
N SER A 45 9.40 -16.18 4.82
CA SER A 45 8.05 -16.73 4.78
C SER A 45 7.96 -18.00 5.63
N ASN A 46 6.87 -18.16 6.39
CA ASN A 46 6.57 -19.41 7.09
C ASN A 46 5.62 -20.33 6.30
N ALA A 47 5.47 -20.11 4.98
CA ALA A 47 4.60 -20.92 4.11
C ALA A 47 5.33 -22.07 3.41
N GLY A 48 6.67 -22.09 3.44
CA GLY A 48 7.52 -22.98 2.64
C GLY A 48 7.17 -24.46 2.75
N ASP A 49 6.87 -24.90 3.97
CA ASP A 49 6.56 -26.28 4.31
C ASP A 49 5.27 -26.80 3.67
N ILE A 50 4.33 -25.93 3.29
CA ILE A 50 3.10 -26.30 2.57
C ILE A 50 3.43 -26.83 1.17
N PHE A 51 4.51 -26.33 0.56
CA PHE A 51 4.92 -26.61 -0.81
C PHE A 51 6.09 -27.60 -0.88
N GLU A 52 6.24 -28.44 0.14
CA GLU A 52 7.17 -29.57 0.15
C GLU A 52 6.37 -30.88 -0.04
N PRO A 53 6.61 -31.68 -1.09
CA PRO A 53 5.80 -32.88 -1.40
C PRO A 53 5.63 -33.85 -0.23
N LYS A 54 6.68 -34.04 0.58
CA LYS A 54 6.63 -34.88 1.79
C LYS A 54 5.57 -34.45 2.82
N ASN A 55 5.11 -33.20 2.78
CA ASN A 55 4.14 -32.64 3.73
C ASN A 55 2.70 -32.63 3.17
N PHE A 56 2.45 -33.02 1.92
CA PHE A 56 1.12 -32.93 1.31
C PHE A 56 0.05 -33.65 2.12
N GLN A 57 0.36 -34.85 2.63
CA GLN A 57 -0.60 -35.61 3.43
C GLN A 57 -1.04 -34.87 4.71
N GLN A 58 -0.13 -34.12 5.33
CA GLN A 58 -0.45 -33.28 6.49
C GLN A 58 -1.38 -32.12 6.12
N TYR A 59 -1.25 -31.57 4.90
CA TYR A 59 -1.96 -30.39 4.46
C TYR A 59 -3.30 -30.68 3.75
N LYS A 60 -3.53 -31.92 3.28
CA LYS A 60 -4.83 -32.37 2.69
C LYS A 60 -6.05 -32.18 3.61
N LYS A 61 -5.84 -32.00 4.92
CA LYS A 61 -6.93 -31.84 5.91
C LYS A 61 -7.36 -30.40 6.19
N TYR A 62 -6.69 -29.40 5.61
CA TYR A 62 -7.01 -27.98 5.79
C TYR A 62 -7.50 -27.39 4.48
N ASP A 63 -8.39 -26.39 4.51
CA ASP A 63 -8.65 -25.58 3.32
C ASP A 63 -7.66 -24.41 3.32
N ILE A 64 -6.82 -24.34 2.29
CA ILE A 64 -5.75 -23.36 2.20
C ILE A 64 -6.14 -22.33 1.16
N PHE A 65 -5.97 -21.04 1.44
CA PHE A 65 -6.33 -20.00 0.49
C PHE A 65 -5.26 -18.93 0.38
N MET A 66 -5.09 -18.40 -0.82
CA MET A 66 -4.14 -17.36 -1.12
C MET A 66 -4.65 -16.48 -2.25
N MET A 67 -4.16 -15.24 -2.29
CA MET A 67 -4.47 -14.29 -3.36
C MET A 67 -3.22 -14.06 -4.20
N LEU A 68 -3.34 -14.25 -5.51
CA LEU A 68 -2.32 -13.84 -6.48
C LEU A 68 -2.70 -12.50 -7.11
N ARG A 69 -1.69 -11.85 -7.68
CA ARG A 69 -1.82 -10.58 -8.38
C ARG A 69 -0.87 -10.61 -9.56
N HIS A 70 -1.27 -10.02 -10.68
CA HIS A 70 -0.46 -9.96 -11.88
C HIS A 70 0.95 -9.41 -11.55
N PRO A 71 2.04 -10.05 -12.01
CA PRO A 71 3.39 -9.71 -11.58
C PRO A 71 3.75 -8.23 -11.75
N VAL A 72 3.32 -7.61 -12.87
CA VAL A 72 3.57 -6.19 -13.16
C VAL A 72 2.96 -5.28 -12.09
N ASP A 73 1.69 -5.52 -11.74
CA ASP A 73 0.99 -4.71 -10.75
C ASP A 73 1.52 -4.99 -9.33
N ARG A 74 1.88 -6.24 -9.03
CA ARG A 74 2.48 -6.66 -7.76
C ARG A 74 3.84 -5.99 -7.52
N VAL A 75 4.76 -6.09 -8.48
CA VAL A 75 6.12 -5.50 -8.41
C VAL A 75 6.04 -3.98 -8.27
N THR A 76 5.18 -3.34 -9.05
CA THR A 76 4.93 -1.89 -8.94
C THR A 76 4.36 -1.54 -7.56
N SER A 77 3.43 -2.33 -7.03
CA SER A 77 2.92 -2.15 -5.66
C SER A 77 3.99 -2.27 -4.60
N GLU A 78 4.88 -3.24 -4.76
CA GLU A 78 5.95 -3.56 -3.83
C GLU A 78 6.95 -2.41 -3.76
N TYR A 79 7.51 -2.00 -4.91
CA TYR A 79 8.48 -0.91 -4.97
C TYR A 79 7.94 0.37 -4.31
N HIS A 80 6.76 0.84 -4.70
CA HIS A 80 6.17 2.06 -4.14
C HIS A 80 5.81 1.94 -2.66
N PHE A 81 5.66 0.72 -2.15
CA PHE A 81 5.49 0.47 -0.73
C PHE A 81 6.84 0.52 -0.01
N ILE A 82 7.91 -0.08 -0.53
CA ILE A 82 9.18 -0.21 0.19
C ILE A 82 10.21 0.89 -0.06
N LYS A 83 10.08 1.71 -1.12
CA LYS A 83 11.10 2.68 -1.53
C LYS A 83 11.55 3.66 -0.44
N GLU A 84 10.64 4.06 0.45
CA GLU A 84 10.97 4.96 1.56
C GLU A 84 11.36 4.20 2.85
N ARG A 85 11.26 2.86 2.86
CA ARG A 85 11.43 2.02 4.06
C ARG A 85 12.81 1.37 4.09
N LYS A 86 13.75 2.02 4.78
CA LYS A 86 15.14 1.57 4.93
C LYS A 86 15.27 0.11 5.35
N ASN A 87 14.48 -0.33 6.32
CA ASN A 87 14.51 -1.69 6.85
C ASN A 87 14.16 -2.78 5.82
N TYR A 88 13.58 -2.43 4.67
CA TYR A 88 13.36 -3.32 3.53
C TYR A 88 14.43 -3.11 2.45
N MET A 89 14.76 -1.86 2.12
CA MET A 89 15.77 -1.55 1.11
C MET A 89 17.17 -2.05 1.48
N GLU A 90 17.52 -2.06 2.77
CA GLU A 90 18.78 -2.60 3.30
C GLU A 90 18.91 -4.12 3.15
N LEU A 91 17.82 -4.84 2.83
CA LEU A 91 17.88 -6.28 2.57
C LEU A 91 18.43 -6.60 1.16
N LEU A 92 18.43 -5.62 0.25
CA LEU A 92 19.01 -5.73 -1.09
C LEU A 92 20.52 -5.46 -1.03
N LYS A 93 21.33 -6.34 -1.62
CA LYS A 93 22.79 -6.19 -1.68
C LYS A 93 23.19 -4.90 -2.39
N LYS A 94 22.51 -4.58 -3.48
CA LYS A 94 22.63 -3.31 -4.19
C LYS A 94 21.31 -2.56 -4.03
N GLN A 95 21.32 -1.50 -3.22
CA GLN A 95 20.15 -0.67 -3.01
C GLN A 95 19.80 0.07 -4.32
N PRO A 96 18.58 -0.08 -4.84
CA PRO A 96 18.17 0.57 -6.07
C PRO A 96 17.93 2.06 -5.83
N ARG A 97 18.30 2.90 -6.80
CA ARG A 97 18.11 4.35 -6.70
C ARG A 97 16.71 4.78 -7.16
N ASP A 98 16.13 4.00 -8.07
CA ASP A 98 14.83 4.25 -8.68
C ASP A 98 14.11 2.94 -9.01
N PHE A 99 12.96 3.04 -9.69
CA PHE A 99 12.16 1.87 -10.06
C PHE A 99 12.85 1.00 -11.11
N ASN A 100 13.60 1.59 -12.03
CA ASN A 100 14.30 0.86 -13.08
C ASN A 100 15.45 0.03 -12.49
N ASP A 101 16.26 0.63 -11.60
CA ASP A 101 17.27 -0.10 -10.82
C ASP A 101 16.63 -1.23 -9.98
N TYR A 102 15.42 -1.00 -9.43
CA TYR A 102 14.71 -2.00 -8.63
C TYR A 102 14.33 -3.22 -9.46
N ILE A 103 13.68 -3.04 -10.62
CA ILE A 103 13.22 -4.17 -11.44
C ILE A 103 14.37 -4.96 -12.08
N GLN A 104 15.55 -4.34 -12.23
CA GLN A 104 16.76 -5.03 -12.71
C GLN A 104 17.51 -5.78 -11.61
N ASN A 105 17.20 -5.55 -10.33
CA ASN A 105 17.85 -6.26 -9.24
C ASN A 105 17.33 -7.70 -9.13
N TYR A 106 18.20 -8.68 -9.33
CA TYR A 106 17.81 -10.11 -9.31
C TYR A 106 17.16 -10.58 -7.99
N GLN A 107 17.38 -9.89 -6.86
CA GLN A 107 16.74 -10.24 -5.59
C GLN A 107 15.24 -9.89 -5.56
N THR A 108 14.74 -9.08 -6.49
CA THR A 108 13.32 -8.69 -6.58
C THR A 108 12.54 -9.54 -7.58
N HIS A 109 13.22 -10.46 -8.27
CA HIS A 109 12.68 -11.33 -9.31
C HIS A 109 11.93 -12.51 -8.70
N ASN A 110 10.82 -12.93 -9.33
CA ASN A 110 10.01 -14.09 -8.94
C ASN A 110 9.68 -14.09 -7.43
N GLY A 111 9.26 -12.94 -6.92
CA GLY A 111 9.05 -12.70 -5.49
C GLY A 111 7.97 -13.61 -4.88
N VAL A 112 6.96 -14.01 -5.65
CA VAL A 112 5.90 -14.90 -5.18
C VAL A 112 6.42 -16.33 -5.04
N VAL A 113 7.07 -16.88 -6.06
CA VAL A 113 7.65 -18.24 -5.99
C VAL A 113 8.66 -18.33 -4.85
N ASN A 114 9.55 -17.34 -4.71
CA ASN A 114 10.48 -17.26 -3.59
C ASN A 114 9.77 -17.26 -2.22
N PHE A 115 8.70 -16.46 -2.08
CA PHE A 115 7.91 -16.40 -0.86
C PHE A 115 7.22 -17.74 -0.54
N LEU A 116 6.65 -18.42 -1.55
CA LEU A 116 5.97 -19.70 -1.36
C LEU A 116 6.95 -20.82 -1.02
N LYS A 117 8.21 -20.76 -1.45
CA LYS A 117 9.27 -21.68 -1.01
C LYS A 117 9.92 -21.30 0.33
N GLY A 118 9.28 -20.44 1.13
CA GLY A 118 9.73 -20.13 2.50
C GLY A 118 10.97 -19.23 2.58
N ARG A 119 11.40 -18.62 1.47
CA ARG A 119 12.66 -17.86 1.43
C ARG A 119 12.56 -16.53 2.15
N ARG A 120 13.73 -15.95 2.45
CA ARG A 120 13.81 -14.61 3.00
C ARG A 120 13.33 -13.59 1.97
N PHE A 121 12.68 -12.53 2.43
CA PHE A 121 12.35 -11.40 1.58
C PHE A 121 13.64 -10.81 0.98
N PHE A 122 13.69 -10.69 -0.35
CA PHE A 122 14.90 -10.37 -1.11
C PHE A 122 16.06 -11.34 -0.86
N ASP A 123 15.78 -12.65 -0.86
CA ASP A 123 16.82 -13.67 -0.82
C ASP A 123 17.77 -13.55 -2.02
N THR A 124 19.00 -14.05 -1.85
CA THR A 124 19.97 -14.16 -2.94
C THR A 124 19.81 -15.45 -3.73
N ARG A 125 19.11 -16.45 -3.18
CA ARG A 125 18.74 -17.66 -3.90
C ARG A 125 17.66 -17.33 -4.93
N LYS A 126 17.96 -17.59 -6.20
CA LYS A 126 17.01 -17.41 -7.31
C LYS A 126 15.99 -18.54 -7.32
N ALA A 127 14.75 -18.23 -7.69
CA ALA A 127 13.73 -19.24 -7.98
C ALA A 127 14.13 -20.05 -9.22
N SER A 128 13.86 -21.36 -9.19
CA SER A 128 14.05 -22.29 -10.31
C SER A 128 12.69 -22.78 -10.84
N GLU A 129 12.71 -23.45 -11.99
CA GLU A 129 11.52 -24.15 -12.49
C GLU A 129 11.07 -25.27 -11.52
N ASP A 130 12.00 -26.02 -10.91
CA ASP A 130 11.66 -27.01 -9.87
C ASP A 130 10.87 -26.40 -8.69
N ASP A 131 11.22 -25.18 -8.27
CA ASP A 131 10.46 -24.47 -7.23
C ASP A 131 9.00 -24.21 -7.67
N LEU A 132 8.81 -23.83 -8.95
CA LEU A 132 7.49 -23.60 -9.53
C LEU A 132 6.71 -24.92 -9.68
N GLU A 133 7.38 -26.00 -10.10
CA GLU A 133 6.80 -27.32 -10.25
C GLU A 133 6.26 -27.84 -8.91
N ASP A 134 7.06 -27.77 -7.84
CA ASP A 134 6.62 -28.10 -6.47
C ASP A 134 5.37 -27.31 -6.06
N ILE A 135 5.32 -26.01 -6.38
CA ILE A 135 4.19 -25.15 -6.03
C ILE A 135 2.93 -25.54 -6.81
N ILE A 136 3.06 -25.78 -8.11
CA ILE A 136 1.96 -26.21 -8.98
C ILE A 136 1.48 -27.60 -8.55
N GLU A 137 2.38 -28.52 -8.20
CA GLU A 137 2.04 -29.84 -7.69
C GLU A 137 1.24 -29.73 -6.39
N ALA A 138 1.68 -28.89 -5.44
CA ALA A 138 0.90 -28.63 -4.23
C ALA A 138 -0.51 -28.10 -4.56
N ILE A 139 -0.65 -27.14 -5.48
CA ILE A 139 -1.97 -26.61 -5.88
C ILE A 139 -2.89 -27.68 -6.51
N LYS A 140 -2.31 -28.74 -7.09
CA LYS A 140 -3.05 -29.89 -7.64
C LYS A 140 -3.43 -30.90 -6.54
N GLU A 141 -2.49 -31.21 -5.65
CA GLU A 141 -2.58 -32.31 -4.71
C GLU A 141 -3.26 -31.95 -3.38
N ILE A 142 -3.13 -30.71 -2.92
CA ILE A 142 -3.73 -30.23 -1.68
C ILE A 142 -4.77 -29.14 -1.97
N PRO A 143 -5.79 -28.96 -1.11
CA PRO A 143 -6.90 -28.03 -1.34
C PRO A 143 -6.46 -26.56 -1.17
N ILE A 144 -5.60 -26.08 -2.08
CA ILE A 144 -5.22 -24.68 -2.21
C ILE A 144 -6.19 -23.98 -3.16
N HIS A 145 -6.93 -23.03 -2.61
CA HIS A 145 -7.88 -22.16 -3.29
C HIS A 145 -7.21 -20.82 -3.59
N VAL A 146 -7.02 -20.53 -4.87
CA VAL A 146 -6.32 -19.32 -5.31
C VAL A 146 -7.33 -18.31 -5.86
N GLY A 147 -7.35 -17.12 -5.27
CA GLY A 147 -8.06 -15.96 -5.79
C GLY A 147 -7.15 -15.05 -6.61
N ILE A 148 -7.77 -14.15 -7.38
CA ILE A 148 -7.12 -13.16 -8.24
C ILE A 148 -7.43 -11.75 -7.74
N PHE A 149 -6.38 -10.98 -7.45
CA PHE A 149 -6.49 -9.64 -6.86
C PHE A 149 -7.27 -8.67 -7.76
N GLU A 150 -7.10 -8.80 -9.07
CA GLU A 150 -7.78 -8.02 -10.10
C GLU A 150 -9.30 -8.22 -10.06
N ASP A 151 -9.75 -9.39 -9.57
CA ASP A 151 -11.16 -9.72 -9.34
C ASP A 151 -11.41 -10.01 -7.84
N PHE A 152 -11.04 -9.05 -7.00
CA PHE A 152 -10.99 -9.20 -5.55
C PHE A 152 -12.33 -9.62 -4.94
N SER A 153 -13.44 -9.00 -5.35
CA SER A 153 -14.78 -9.29 -4.81
C SER A 153 -15.19 -10.74 -5.08
N THR A 154 -15.04 -11.17 -6.32
CA THR A 154 -15.35 -12.54 -6.76
C THR A 154 -14.42 -13.54 -6.09
N SER A 155 -13.15 -13.18 -5.87
CA SER A 155 -12.21 -14.03 -5.15
C SER A 155 -12.58 -14.23 -3.68
N LEU A 156 -13.08 -13.18 -3.00
CA LEU A 156 -13.62 -13.35 -1.65
C LEU A 156 -14.88 -14.23 -1.66
N GLN A 157 -15.79 -14.02 -2.61
CA GLN A 157 -16.97 -14.87 -2.77
C GLN A 157 -16.58 -16.35 -2.99
N TYR A 158 -15.58 -16.61 -3.83
CA TYR A 158 -15.03 -17.95 -4.03
C TYR A 158 -14.57 -18.57 -2.71
N PHE A 159 -13.78 -17.84 -1.91
CA PHE A 159 -13.32 -18.34 -0.61
C PHE A 159 -14.48 -18.67 0.34
N SER A 160 -15.58 -17.91 0.33
CA SER A 160 -16.77 -18.25 1.12
C SER A 160 -17.49 -19.50 0.65
N GLU A 161 -17.41 -19.86 -0.64
CA GLU A 161 -18.08 -21.05 -1.16
C GLU A 161 -17.29 -22.34 -0.91
N VAL A 162 -15.96 -22.25 -0.81
CA VAL A 162 -15.07 -23.41 -0.62
C VAL A 162 -14.54 -23.57 0.80
N SER A 163 -14.87 -22.64 1.71
CA SER A 163 -14.42 -22.68 3.10
C SER A 163 -15.51 -22.14 4.03
N ASN A 164 -15.24 -22.14 5.33
CA ASN A 164 -16.18 -21.62 6.33
C ASN A 164 -16.02 -20.12 6.58
N ILE A 165 -15.27 -19.42 5.72
CA ILE A 165 -15.03 -17.99 5.85
C ILE A 165 -16.31 -17.22 5.51
N LYS A 166 -16.74 -16.38 6.45
CA LYS A 166 -17.87 -15.46 6.28
C LYS A 166 -17.37 -14.03 6.26
N TRP A 167 -17.64 -13.33 5.17
CA TRP A 167 -17.35 -11.91 5.06
C TRP A 167 -18.46 -11.08 5.67
N LYS A 168 -18.10 -9.95 6.28
CA LYS A 168 -19.08 -8.90 6.58
C LYS A 168 -19.59 -8.30 5.27
N GLY A 169 -20.83 -7.82 5.27
CA GLY A 169 -21.44 -7.16 4.09
C GLY A 169 -20.70 -5.89 3.64
N GLU A 170 -19.85 -5.32 4.50
CA GLU A 170 -18.90 -4.26 4.16
C GLU A 170 -17.50 -4.63 4.68
N VAL A 171 -16.51 -4.61 3.79
CA VAL A 171 -15.09 -4.89 4.08
C VAL A 171 -14.29 -3.61 3.88
N GLU A 172 -13.58 -3.19 4.93
CA GLU A 172 -12.70 -2.02 4.87
C GLU A 172 -11.40 -2.35 4.14
N VAL A 173 -11.06 -1.59 3.10
CA VAL A 173 -9.80 -1.80 2.37
C VAL A 173 -8.63 -1.27 3.19
N LYS A 174 -7.77 -2.20 3.63
CA LYS A 174 -6.57 -1.88 4.39
C LYS A 174 -5.38 -1.64 3.46
N ARG A 175 -4.53 -0.67 3.84
CA ARG A 175 -3.29 -0.26 3.17
C ARG A 175 -3.47 0.16 1.71
N MET A 176 -3.74 1.45 1.50
CA MET A 176 -3.65 2.08 0.19
C MET A 176 -2.32 2.82 0.03
N THR A 177 -1.65 2.62 -1.10
CA THR A 177 -0.51 3.47 -1.48
C THR A 177 -1.09 4.77 -2.04
N PHE A 178 -0.78 5.93 -1.44
CA PHE A 178 -1.39 7.23 -1.81
C PHE A 178 -1.18 7.58 -3.28
N LYS A 179 0.02 7.34 -3.79
CA LYS A 179 0.33 7.52 -5.21
C LYS A 179 1.22 6.40 -5.71
N ARG A 180 0.72 5.70 -6.71
CA ARG A 180 1.41 4.64 -7.45
C ARG A 180 0.94 4.72 -8.89
N PRO A 181 1.84 4.67 -9.88
CA PRO A 181 1.47 4.51 -11.28
C PRO A 181 0.52 3.32 -11.44
N LYS A 182 -0.49 3.47 -12.29
CA LYS A 182 -1.23 2.32 -12.78
C LYS A 182 -0.35 1.54 -13.75
N VAL A 183 -0.74 0.30 -14.04
CA VAL A 183 -0.04 -0.49 -15.05
C VAL A 183 -0.12 0.22 -16.40
N GLU A 184 -1.27 0.83 -16.72
CA GLU A 184 -1.45 1.62 -17.95
C GLU A 184 -0.51 2.84 -18.07
N ASP A 185 0.03 3.33 -16.94
CA ASP A 185 0.94 4.48 -16.92
C ASP A 185 2.42 4.05 -17.10
N LEU A 186 2.70 2.75 -17.15
CA LEU A 186 4.06 2.22 -17.35
C LEU A 186 4.34 2.07 -18.85
N GLY A 187 5.55 2.44 -19.27
CA GLY A 187 5.99 2.19 -20.65
C GLY A 187 6.16 0.70 -20.94
N ASP A 188 5.88 0.31 -22.18
CA ASP A 188 5.91 -1.09 -22.64
C ASP A 188 7.26 -1.78 -22.35
N ASP A 189 8.36 -1.06 -22.48
CA ASP A 189 9.70 -1.57 -22.16
C ASP A 189 9.84 -1.98 -20.69
N LEU A 190 9.30 -1.18 -19.76
CA LEU A 190 9.32 -1.51 -18.33
C LEU A 190 8.44 -2.72 -18.04
N ILE A 191 7.25 -2.80 -18.67
CA ILE A 191 6.35 -3.94 -18.54
C ILE A 191 7.05 -5.22 -19.00
N LYS A 192 7.70 -5.18 -20.16
CA LYS A 192 8.46 -6.30 -20.72
C LYS A 192 9.58 -6.75 -19.77
N ILE A 193 10.41 -5.84 -19.28
CA ILE A 193 11.49 -6.15 -18.32
C ILE A 193 10.93 -6.80 -17.05
N ILE A 194 9.82 -6.28 -16.51
CA ILE A 194 9.20 -6.84 -15.31
C ILE A 194 8.73 -8.28 -15.58
N LEU A 195 8.05 -8.54 -16.70
CA LEU A 195 7.58 -9.87 -17.06
C LEU A 195 8.75 -10.84 -17.30
N GLU A 196 9.78 -10.42 -18.03
CA GLU A 196 10.99 -11.22 -18.28
C GLU A 196 11.72 -11.59 -16.97
N ASN A 197 11.77 -10.67 -16.01
CA ASN A 197 12.40 -10.91 -14.72
C ASN A 197 11.49 -11.63 -13.71
N ASN A 198 10.20 -11.81 -14.01
CA ASN A 198 9.23 -12.48 -13.14
C ASN A 198 8.48 -13.60 -13.87
N GLN A 199 9.16 -14.31 -14.78
CA GLN A 199 8.56 -15.35 -15.63
C GLN A 199 7.92 -16.49 -14.82
N LEU A 200 8.51 -16.89 -13.69
CA LEU A 200 7.97 -17.99 -12.88
C LEU A 200 6.71 -17.53 -12.13
N ASP A 201 6.72 -16.29 -11.62
CA ASP A 201 5.52 -15.68 -11.02
C ASP A 201 4.41 -15.52 -12.07
N LEU A 202 4.76 -15.19 -13.33
CA LEU A 202 3.80 -15.10 -14.43
C LEU A 202 3.18 -16.46 -14.77
N LYS A 203 4.00 -17.51 -14.95
CA LYS A 203 3.52 -18.88 -15.19
C LYS A 203 2.59 -19.35 -14.07
N LEU A 204 2.98 -19.12 -12.81
CA LEU A 204 2.15 -19.43 -11.65
C LEU A 204 0.81 -18.67 -11.68
N TYR A 205 0.87 -17.37 -11.97
CA TYR A 205 -0.32 -16.52 -12.08
C TYR A 205 -1.26 -17.03 -13.17
N GLU A 206 -0.77 -17.25 -14.39
CA GLU A 206 -1.58 -17.72 -15.53
C GLU A 206 -2.23 -19.08 -15.25
N TYR A 207 -1.48 -20.02 -14.67
CA TYR A 207 -2.01 -21.33 -14.27
C TYR A 207 -3.18 -21.17 -13.29
N CYS A 208 -3.00 -20.38 -12.23
CA CYS A 208 -4.03 -20.16 -11.22
C CYS A 208 -5.21 -19.32 -11.73
N PHE A 209 -4.94 -18.34 -12.60
CA PHE A 209 -5.93 -17.48 -13.23
C PHE A 209 -6.90 -18.30 -14.09
N ASN A 210 -6.37 -19.20 -14.93
CA ASN A 210 -7.21 -20.09 -15.75
C ASN A 210 -8.09 -21.03 -14.89
N LYS A 211 -7.54 -21.54 -13.78
CA LYS A 211 -8.31 -22.33 -12.80
C LYS A 211 -9.40 -21.49 -12.13
N PHE A 212 -9.08 -20.25 -11.74
CA PHE A 212 -10.02 -19.32 -11.14
C PHE A 212 -11.15 -18.93 -12.09
N GLU A 213 -10.86 -18.59 -13.35
CA GLU A 213 -11.87 -18.26 -14.35
C GLU A 213 -12.81 -19.44 -14.65
N THR A 214 -12.33 -20.68 -14.52
CA THR A 214 -13.18 -21.87 -14.63
C THR A 214 -14.15 -21.96 -13.45
N VAL A 215 -13.68 -21.75 -12.22
CA VAL A 215 -14.53 -21.78 -11.02
C VAL A 215 -15.53 -20.63 -11.04
N LYS A 216 -15.08 -19.43 -11.41
CA LYS A 216 -15.87 -18.20 -11.46
C LYS A 216 -17.17 -18.32 -12.25
N LYS A 217 -17.20 -19.11 -13.32
CA LYS A 217 -18.41 -19.37 -14.12
C LYS A 217 -19.57 -19.95 -13.32
N ASN A 218 -19.28 -20.63 -12.21
CA ASN A 218 -20.27 -21.28 -11.36
C ASN A 218 -20.48 -20.57 -10.01
N LEU A 219 -19.75 -19.48 -9.75
CA LEU A 219 -19.89 -18.73 -8.50
C LEU A 219 -21.17 -17.91 -8.50
N LYS A 220 -21.76 -17.75 -7.31
CA LYS A 220 -22.84 -16.78 -7.13
C LYS A 220 -22.28 -15.36 -7.24
N SER A 221 -23.15 -14.40 -7.52
CA SER A 221 -22.76 -12.99 -7.53
C SER A 221 -22.18 -12.57 -6.18
N ALA A 222 -21.03 -11.90 -6.22
CA ALA A 222 -20.38 -11.40 -5.02
C ALA A 222 -21.16 -10.20 -4.45
N ASN A 223 -21.74 -10.35 -3.25
CA ASN A 223 -22.45 -9.28 -2.54
C ASN A 223 -21.58 -8.66 -1.43
N ILE A 224 -20.32 -8.37 -1.73
CA ILE A 224 -19.35 -7.79 -0.78
C ILE A 224 -19.10 -6.33 -1.18
N ARG A 225 -19.44 -5.39 -0.30
CA ARG A 225 -19.13 -3.97 -0.51
C ARG A 225 -17.78 -3.63 0.11
N PHE A 226 -17.04 -2.74 -0.54
CA PHE A 226 -15.74 -2.29 -0.08
C PHE A 226 -15.79 -0.84 0.35
N LYS A 227 -15.45 -0.56 1.61
CA LYS A 227 -15.21 0.80 2.08
C LYS A 227 -13.78 1.21 1.73
N LYS A 228 -13.64 2.04 0.69
CA LYS A 228 -12.38 2.61 0.24
C LYS A 228 -12.29 4.05 0.70
N ASP A 229 -11.53 4.27 1.77
CA ASP A 229 -11.20 5.61 2.21
C ASP A 229 -9.69 5.75 2.35
N LYS A 230 -9.09 6.50 1.41
CA LYS A 230 -7.64 6.73 1.37
C LYS A 230 -7.14 7.50 2.60
N TYR A 231 -8.01 8.29 3.24
CA TYR A 231 -7.66 9.11 4.39
C TYR A 231 -7.46 8.30 5.67
N MET A 232 -8.05 7.10 5.77
CA MET A 232 -7.78 6.18 6.89
C MET A 232 -6.30 5.77 7.00
N HIS A 233 -5.53 5.89 5.90
CA HIS A 233 -4.12 5.51 5.86
C HIS A 233 -3.16 6.68 6.11
N VAL A 234 -3.65 7.93 6.07
CA VAL A 234 -2.83 9.15 6.21
C VAL A 234 -2.16 9.24 7.57
N ILE A 235 -2.94 9.19 8.64
CA ILE A 235 -2.40 9.33 10.00
C ILE A 235 -1.39 8.21 10.32
N PRO A 236 -1.69 6.91 10.07
CA PRO A 236 -0.71 5.84 10.24
C PRO A 236 0.60 6.08 9.48
N TYR A 237 0.54 6.66 8.28
CA TYR A 237 1.74 7.03 7.51
C TYR A 237 2.48 8.19 8.17
N ALA A 238 1.79 9.29 8.44
CA ALA A 238 2.36 10.55 8.93
C ALA A 238 3.04 10.42 10.31
N ILE A 239 2.62 9.47 11.14
CA ILE A 239 3.28 9.16 12.42
C ILE A 239 4.70 8.62 12.21
N THR A 240 4.94 7.91 11.12
CA THR A 240 6.22 7.24 10.85
C THR A 240 7.09 7.98 9.84
N MET A 241 6.48 8.74 8.94
CA MET A 241 7.12 9.44 7.82
C MET A 241 6.60 10.87 7.71
N CYS A 242 7.40 11.79 7.20
CA CYS A 242 6.89 13.11 6.78
C CYS A 242 5.89 12.91 5.63
N LEU A 243 4.77 13.64 5.62
CA LEU A 243 3.72 13.47 4.62
C LEU A 243 4.25 13.69 3.20
N PHE A 244 5.20 14.62 2.98
CA PHE A 244 5.81 14.81 1.66
C PHE A 244 6.71 13.66 1.20
N GLU A 245 7.11 12.71 2.04
CA GLU A 245 8.02 11.63 1.66
C GLU A 245 7.46 10.75 0.52
N PHE A 246 6.14 10.63 0.38
CA PHE A 246 5.55 9.81 -0.68
C PHE A 246 5.52 10.50 -2.06
N CYS A 247 5.62 11.83 -2.11
CA CYS A 247 5.39 12.62 -3.32
C CYS A 247 6.51 13.61 -3.69
N MET A 248 7.39 13.99 -2.77
CA MET A 248 8.47 14.96 -3.02
C MET A 248 9.80 14.25 -3.32
N SER A 249 10.41 14.62 -4.44
CA SER A 249 11.70 14.09 -4.90
C SER A 249 12.87 14.79 -4.20
N ASN A 250 12.72 16.05 -3.82
CA ASN A 250 13.73 16.84 -3.11
C ASN A 250 13.87 16.42 -1.64
N LYS A 251 14.54 15.27 -1.42
CA LYS A 251 14.83 14.73 -0.08
C LYS A 251 15.69 15.66 0.77
N LYS A 252 16.51 16.53 0.15
CA LYS A 252 17.29 17.55 0.86
C LYS A 252 16.36 18.54 1.57
N TYR A 253 15.33 19.02 0.89
CA TYR A 253 14.34 19.94 1.47
C TYR A 253 13.58 19.31 2.64
N ILE A 254 13.15 18.05 2.48
CA ILE A 254 12.50 17.29 3.57
C ILE A 254 13.43 17.17 4.77
N LYS A 255 14.68 16.73 4.56
CA LYS A 255 15.66 16.55 5.64
C LYS A 255 15.93 17.87 6.38
N GLN A 256 16.04 18.96 5.65
CA GLN A 256 16.31 20.29 6.20
C GLN A 256 15.17 20.79 7.09
N ASN A 257 13.91 20.47 6.74
CA ASN A 257 12.71 20.88 7.46
C ASN A 257 12.09 19.75 8.31
N LEU A 258 12.85 18.67 8.58
CA LEU A 258 12.30 17.47 9.21
C LEU A 258 11.77 17.74 10.63
N ILE A 259 12.42 18.61 11.38
CA ILE A 259 11.99 19.01 12.73
C ILE A 259 10.62 19.70 12.64
N PHE A 260 10.49 20.71 11.77
CA PHE A 260 9.22 21.38 11.50
C PHE A 260 8.09 20.40 11.17
N PHE A 261 8.32 19.46 10.24
CA PHE A 261 7.28 18.51 9.84
C PHE A 261 6.88 17.55 10.98
N ARG A 262 7.84 17.10 11.80
CA ARG A 262 7.57 16.24 12.96
C ARG A 262 6.78 16.98 14.03
N GLU A 263 7.13 18.23 14.30
CA GLU A 263 6.43 19.06 15.28
C GLU A 263 5.03 19.42 14.82
N LEU A 264 4.85 19.77 13.54
CA LEU A 264 3.53 19.97 12.92
C LEU A 264 2.65 18.72 13.10
N THR A 265 3.13 17.55 12.66
CA THR A 265 2.37 16.29 12.80
C THR A 265 2.04 16.01 14.26
N THR A 266 3.01 16.19 15.18
CA THR A 266 2.79 15.95 16.62
C THR A 266 1.76 16.90 17.20
N PHE A 267 1.79 18.18 16.81
CA PHE A 267 0.85 19.20 17.25
C PHE A 267 -0.57 18.90 16.77
N LEU A 268 -0.74 18.56 15.48
CA LEU A 268 -2.05 18.21 14.91
C LEU A 268 -2.68 16.99 15.61
N LEU A 269 -1.87 15.95 15.87
CA LEU A 269 -2.37 14.72 16.49
C LEU A 269 -2.60 14.85 17.99
N LYS A 270 -1.67 15.47 18.74
CA LYS A 270 -1.68 15.46 20.21
C LYS A 270 -2.29 16.71 20.84
N GLN A 271 -2.11 17.88 20.22
CA GLN A 271 -2.60 19.14 20.79
C GLN A 271 -3.94 19.55 20.18
N LYS A 272 -4.15 19.30 18.88
CA LYS A 272 -5.43 19.54 18.20
C LYS A 272 -6.35 18.33 18.17
N ASN A 273 -5.90 17.15 18.62
CA ASN A 273 -6.67 15.90 18.66
C ASN A 273 -7.31 15.55 17.31
N ILE A 274 -6.63 15.82 16.20
CA ILE A 274 -7.14 15.49 14.87
C ILE A 274 -6.99 13.99 14.64
N THR A 275 -8.12 13.28 14.55
CA THR A 275 -8.16 11.82 14.28
C THR A 275 -8.69 11.49 12.89
N ASP A 276 -9.18 12.48 12.16
CA ASP A 276 -9.69 12.33 10.80
C ASP A 276 -8.57 12.62 9.78
N GLY A 277 -8.32 11.68 8.87
CA GLY A 277 -7.21 11.78 7.94
C GLY A 277 -7.38 12.88 6.88
N LEU A 278 -8.62 13.21 6.49
CA LEU A 278 -8.89 14.29 5.54
C LEU A 278 -8.60 15.63 6.20
N ILE A 279 -9.18 15.86 7.39
CA ILE A 279 -8.93 17.07 8.17
C ILE A 279 -7.43 17.21 8.47
N PHE A 280 -6.76 16.13 8.85
CA PHE A 280 -5.31 16.12 9.05
C PHE A 280 -4.56 16.60 7.80
N THR A 281 -4.85 16.02 6.63
CA THR A 281 -4.15 16.35 5.37
C THR A 281 -4.36 17.81 4.99
N GLN A 282 -5.62 18.26 5.08
CA GLN A 282 -6.03 19.64 4.81
C GLN A 282 -5.27 20.63 5.69
N THR A 283 -5.35 20.48 7.01
CA THR A 283 -4.68 21.36 7.96
C THR A 283 -3.16 21.30 7.83
N TRP A 284 -2.60 20.13 7.51
CA TRP A 284 -1.16 19.98 7.29
C TRP A 284 -0.69 20.77 6.06
N ASN A 285 -1.38 20.66 4.93
CA ASN A 285 -1.07 21.41 3.71
C ASN A 285 -1.18 22.93 3.91
N GLU A 286 -2.27 23.39 4.52
CA GLU A 286 -2.47 24.81 4.80
C GLU A 286 -1.41 25.36 5.75
N THR A 287 -1.07 24.60 6.81
CA THR A 287 -0.01 25.03 7.74
C THR A 287 1.34 25.12 7.06
N PHE A 288 1.65 24.22 6.12
CA PHE A 288 2.85 24.32 5.32
C PHE A 288 2.87 25.62 4.51
N LEU A 289 1.78 25.95 3.79
CA LEU A 289 1.69 27.21 3.04
C LEU A 289 1.80 28.44 3.95
N ASN A 290 1.18 28.43 5.13
CA ASN A 290 1.30 29.51 6.10
C ASN A 290 2.73 29.67 6.61
N ALA A 291 3.43 28.56 6.86
CA ALA A 291 4.84 28.60 7.25
C ALA A 291 5.70 29.21 6.15
N ILE A 292 5.48 28.82 4.88
CA ILE A 292 6.19 29.43 3.75
C ILE A 292 5.90 30.93 3.66
N SER A 293 4.64 31.34 3.77
CA SER A 293 4.26 32.75 3.76
C SER A 293 4.93 33.54 4.90
N TYR A 294 5.05 32.93 6.08
CA TYR A 294 5.66 33.55 7.26
C TYR A 294 7.19 33.69 7.14
N TYR A 295 7.88 32.62 6.70
CA TYR A 295 9.35 32.61 6.61
C TYR A 295 9.87 33.27 5.33
N PHE A 296 9.09 33.25 4.25
CA PHE A 296 9.46 33.77 2.93
C PHE A 296 8.33 34.64 2.35
N PRO A 297 7.97 35.75 3.04
CA PRO A 297 6.83 36.58 2.65
C PRO A 297 7.04 37.20 1.27
N SER A 298 6.00 37.17 0.43
CA SER A 298 6.00 37.73 -0.93
C SER A 298 7.16 37.25 -1.80
N SER A 299 7.71 36.07 -1.49
CA SER A 299 8.81 35.49 -2.26
C SER A 299 8.32 34.77 -3.51
N PRO A 300 9.16 34.64 -4.56
CA PRO A 300 8.85 33.79 -5.70
C PRO A 300 8.53 32.34 -5.30
N PHE A 301 9.12 31.86 -4.20
CA PHE A 301 8.84 30.52 -3.68
C PHE A 301 7.42 30.39 -3.13
N TYR A 302 6.98 31.36 -2.32
CA TYR A 302 5.62 31.39 -1.82
C TYR A 302 4.60 31.51 -2.95
N GLU A 303 4.82 32.42 -3.90
CA GLU A 303 3.92 32.60 -5.04
C GLU A 303 3.83 31.33 -5.90
N ALA A 304 4.95 30.65 -6.14
CA ALA A 304 4.96 29.37 -6.88
C ALA A 304 4.15 28.27 -6.20
N LEU A 305 4.18 28.19 -4.86
CA LEU A 305 3.44 27.20 -4.09
C LEU A 305 1.95 27.52 -3.93
N LYS A 306 1.63 28.80 -3.79
CA LYS A 306 0.25 29.28 -3.65
C LYS A 306 -0.51 29.20 -4.97
N THR A 307 0.19 29.41 -6.09
CA THR A 307 -0.40 29.32 -7.43
C THR A 307 -0.98 27.93 -7.64
N ASP A 308 -2.27 27.87 -7.99
CA ASP A 308 -3.07 26.65 -8.22
C ASP A 308 -3.44 25.82 -6.98
N TYR A 309 -3.07 26.25 -5.77
CA TYR A 309 -3.56 25.60 -4.55
C TYR A 309 -5.04 25.92 -4.32
N ASN A 310 -5.86 24.89 -4.18
CA ASN A 310 -7.28 25.05 -3.87
C ASN A 310 -7.72 24.04 -2.80
N PHE A 311 -8.21 24.56 -1.67
CA PHE A 311 -8.67 23.78 -0.54
C PHE A 311 -9.89 22.89 -0.84
N GLU A 312 -10.69 23.24 -1.86
CA GLU A 312 -11.86 22.47 -2.28
C GLU A 312 -11.49 21.21 -3.08
N ASN A 313 -10.25 21.14 -3.61
CA ASN A 313 -9.75 19.95 -4.28
C ASN A 313 -9.45 18.84 -3.27
N ASP A 314 -9.19 17.64 -3.79
CA ASP A 314 -8.75 16.53 -2.96
C ASP A 314 -7.44 16.86 -2.23
N ALA A 315 -7.43 16.69 -0.91
CA ALA A 315 -6.33 17.15 -0.06
C ALA A 315 -5.00 16.41 -0.35
N LEU A 316 -5.04 15.12 -0.71
CA LEU A 316 -3.83 14.38 -1.07
C LEU A 316 -3.30 14.80 -2.45
N ASP A 317 -4.18 15.14 -3.39
CA ASP A 317 -3.78 15.70 -4.69
C ASP A 317 -3.13 17.07 -4.51
N GLU A 318 -3.65 17.91 -3.60
CA GLU A 318 -3.02 19.18 -3.23
C GLU A 318 -1.66 18.98 -2.54
N THR A 319 -1.53 17.99 -1.64
CA THR A 319 -0.21 17.63 -1.07
C THR A 319 0.78 17.27 -2.17
N TYR A 320 0.33 16.53 -3.20
CA TYR A 320 1.16 16.18 -4.34
C TYR A 320 1.56 17.42 -5.17
N LYS A 321 0.62 18.30 -5.49
CA LYS A 321 0.90 19.54 -6.24
C LYS A 321 1.91 20.41 -5.51
N LEU A 322 1.74 20.60 -4.19
CA LEU A 322 2.71 21.33 -3.37
C LEU A 322 4.10 20.71 -3.44
N ALA A 323 4.22 19.39 -3.32
CA ALA A 323 5.49 18.71 -3.45
C ALA A 323 6.15 18.91 -4.83
N MET A 324 5.37 18.83 -5.91
CA MET A 324 5.86 19.07 -7.26
C MET A 324 6.33 20.50 -7.48
N LYS A 325 5.58 21.49 -6.99
CA LYS A 325 5.97 22.90 -7.08
C LYS A 325 7.26 23.18 -6.28
N VAL A 326 7.47 22.53 -5.13
CA VAL A 326 8.76 22.57 -4.43
C VAL A 326 9.87 21.98 -5.31
N ASP A 327 9.67 20.77 -5.86
CA ASP A 327 10.66 20.11 -6.71
C ASP A 327 11.03 20.97 -7.93
N GLU A 328 10.03 21.50 -8.64
CA GLU A 328 10.20 22.39 -9.81
C GLU A 328 10.93 23.68 -9.45
N PHE A 329 10.53 24.33 -8.34
CA PHE A 329 11.15 25.57 -7.89
C PHE A 329 12.66 25.39 -7.64
N PHE A 330 13.05 24.31 -6.96
CA PHE A 330 14.45 24.04 -6.67
C PHE A 330 15.25 23.49 -7.86
N LYS A 331 14.58 22.86 -8.85
CA LYS A 331 15.24 22.39 -10.08
C LYS A 331 15.58 23.55 -11.02
N ASN A 332 14.72 24.55 -11.12
CA ASN A 332 14.86 25.65 -12.09
C ASN A 332 15.70 26.83 -11.55
N SER A 333 15.95 26.89 -10.23
CA SER A 333 16.53 28.07 -9.58
C SER A 333 17.98 27.84 -9.15
N SER A 334 18.91 27.60 -10.08
CA SER A 334 20.32 27.32 -9.71
C SER A 334 21.04 28.48 -8.97
N VAL A 335 20.47 29.70 -8.98
CA VAL A 335 21.12 30.92 -8.44
C VAL A 335 20.43 31.50 -7.17
N ILE A 336 19.19 31.11 -6.83
CA ILE A 336 18.40 31.73 -5.73
C ILE A 336 18.02 30.72 -4.62
N THR A 337 18.59 29.52 -4.59
CA THR A 337 18.02 28.43 -3.76
C THR A 337 18.50 28.36 -2.32
N ASN A 338 19.66 28.92 -1.98
CA ASN A 338 20.19 28.78 -0.61
C ASN A 338 19.34 29.48 0.45
N GLU A 339 18.65 30.58 0.10
CA GLU A 339 17.79 31.27 1.06
C GLU A 339 16.53 30.49 1.41
N TYR A 340 15.93 29.78 0.45
CA TYR A 340 14.72 28.98 0.64
C TYR A 340 15.00 27.58 1.21
N TYR A 341 16.27 27.19 1.31
CA TYR A 341 16.71 26.02 2.09
C TYR A 341 16.89 26.33 3.59
N LYS A 342 16.64 27.56 4.05
CA LYS A 342 16.69 27.84 5.49
C LYS A 342 15.66 26.97 6.22
N PRO A 343 16.06 26.26 7.29
CA PRO A 343 15.15 25.41 8.04
C PRO A 343 14.09 26.28 8.72
N MET A 344 12.83 25.87 8.63
CA MET A 344 11.73 26.49 9.36
C MET A 344 11.62 25.89 10.76
N GLU A 345 11.12 26.68 11.70
CA GLU A 345 10.70 26.20 13.03
C GLU A 345 9.18 26.12 13.07
N PHE A 346 8.63 25.12 13.76
CA PHE A 346 7.19 25.03 13.88
C PHE A 346 6.66 26.07 14.87
N LYS A 347 5.62 26.80 14.46
CA LYS A 347 4.91 27.76 15.32
C LYS A 347 3.43 27.44 15.32
N GLY A 348 2.87 27.13 16.50
CA GLY A 348 1.48 26.69 16.64
C GLY A 348 0.43 27.67 16.12
N PHE A 349 0.74 28.98 16.06
CA PHE A 349 -0.15 29.99 15.50
C PHE A 349 -0.26 29.94 13.96
N LEU A 350 0.64 29.21 13.28
CA LEU A 350 0.57 29.01 11.83
C LEU A 350 -0.48 27.95 11.44
N VAL A 351 -0.97 27.18 12.41
CA VAL A 351 -2.01 26.17 12.19
C VAL A 351 -3.36 26.88 12.09
N VAL A 352 -3.99 26.77 10.92
CA VAL A 352 -5.33 27.31 10.68
C VAL A 352 -6.36 26.71 11.66
N PRO A 353 -7.40 27.47 12.06
CA PRO A 353 -8.54 26.90 12.77
C PRO A 353 -9.18 25.81 11.92
N LEU A 354 -9.45 24.66 12.54
CA LEU A 354 -10.13 23.56 11.87
C LEU A 354 -11.50 24.05 11.36
N PRO A 355 -11.92 23.70 10.14
CA PRO A 355 -13.30 23.91 9.76
C PRO A 355 -14.18 23.26 10.83
N GLN A 356 -15.03 24.05 11.49
CA GLN A 356 -16.03 23.51 12.39
C GLN A 356 -16.82 22.49 11.58
N LYS A 357 -17.03 21.28 12.13
CA LYS A 357 -18.01 20.34 11.57
C LYS A 357 -19.33 21.11 11.51
N ASN A 358 -19.66 21.68 10.36
CA ASN A 358 -20.97 22.23 10.13
C ASN A 358 -21.94 21.10 10.43
N GLU A 359 -22.86 21.38 11.35
CA GLU A 359 -24.03 20.57 11.62
C GLU A 359 -24.79 20.36 10.30
N GLN A 360 -24.40 19.37 9.50
CA GLN A 360 -25.28 18.76 8.50
C GLN A 360 -26.29 17.83 9.19
N LYS A 361 -26.87 18.33 10.30
CA LYS A 361 -28.08 17.87 10.96
C LYS A 361 -29.04 19.06 11.14
N LYS A 362 -29.16 19.92 10.12
CA LYS A 362 -30.36 20.73 9.91
C LYS A 362 -30.81 20.57 8.46
N SER A 363 -32.13 20.49 8.26
CA SER A 363 -32.82 20.24 6.98
C SER A 363 -33.08 18.79 6.53
N PHE A 364 -33.42 17.88 7.45
CA PHE A 364 -34.46 16.86 7.13
C PHE A 364 -35.79 17.22 7.80
N PHE A 365 -35.75 17.65 9.07
CA PHE A 365 -36.95 18.03 9.83
C PHE A 365 -37.53 19.41 9.44
N ASP A 366 -36.72 20.34 8.93
CA ASP A 366 -37.20 21.67 8.50
C ASP A 366 -38.01 21.64 7.18
N LYS A 367 -37.96 20.51 6.45
CA LYS A 367 -38.79 20.27 5.25
C LYS A 367 -40.11 19.56 5.57
N LEU A 368 -40.30 19.05 6.80
CA LEU A 368 -41.54 18.36 7.20
C LEU A 368 -42.57 19.26 7.91
N PHE A 369 -42.21 20.50 8.26
CA PHE A 369 -43.10 21.41 8.99
C PHE A 369 -43.12 22.84 8.43
N LYS A 370 -43.17 22.98 7.10
CA LYS A 370 -43.73 24.19 6.49
C LYS A 370 -45.05 23.85 5.82
N LYS A 371 -46.10 24.37 6.46
CA LYS A 371 -47.51 24.37 6.03
C LYS A 371 -47.69 25.21 4.77
#